data_AF-A0A0B6S256-F1
#
_entry.id   AF-A0A0B6S256-F1
#
_cell.length_a   1.000
_cell.length_b   1.000
_cell.length_c   1.000
_cell.angle_alpha   90.00
_cell.angle_beta   90.00
_cell.angle_gamma   90.00
#
_symmetry.space_group_name_H-M   'P 1'
#
loop_
_entity.id
_entity.type
_entity.pdbx_description
1 polymer ?
#
loop_
_entity_poly.entity_id
_entity_poly.type
_entity_poly.pdbx_seq_one_letter_code
_entity_poly.pdbx_strand_id
1 'polypeptide(L)'
;MSRAGKERHGPARRIVGRHPPDALAHGPTDHLAAPVFLLQTPATPAASGISHRPPGKLRKPANASRATNATVTPPITTTNRRMEQAAMQDPKQLPPIDEVIFADDFLRADENGLPAASRGNRQFLRAFFGTAAARLGWRVREISPQSQGGEIPLADIMAALNLPRSPDGWAAACTADLGRAANHLHHLALTPASLVIGWGMPPSVLQYIDRQGAAFIDVEIHSIRFTRDLHLAMRTNDAGIRHELEQLRIDDELFWAAAAGLRGHFARRAKTFVARPDLSVGVFVGQMDIDLALVRDGRLIGPADFIEPIAQWAQQVDLLAICPHPAQKDTSLLHALLDRIPNATLISRNTYNLLCAENLAFVGAISSGVLKEAAYLGCNDIRQLAVDDRNIASRLPATCSPWIPVRLEVASRGSLDALSKARQGSPVPPAPAGRPAAFPDDMLNTIFGYRWGFDPSANGLPELPTLAPGASLSIAADAPGAASAAFAHGWHAPEPWGVWSAEPRACLAVLLEDLEPGVGYELSLYGHPWVPAGATPPAIRLVVNGRECQLRSSQESGMEWALQLDADTLGRRLLLITADVRGALRPCDVGGAPNDTRAFGLGMRYLTLQKIAPAEAEPEAEPEPEPKPEAV
;
A
#
# COMPACT_ATOMS: atom_id res chain seq x y z
N MET A 1 -21.28 -38.00 70.79
CA MET A 1 -19.99 -38.41 71.41
C MET A 1 -19.05 -37.22 71.28
N SER A 2 -18.94 -36.40 72.34
CA SER A 2 -17.76 -36.31 73.25
C SER A 2 -16.54 -35.74 72.50
N ARG A 3 -15.88 -34.63 72.83
CA ARG A 3 -15.69 -33.78 74.04
C ARG A 3 -15.01 -32.49 73.51
N ALA A 4 -15.41 -31.27 73.89
CA ALA A 4 -15.04 -30.52 75.10
C ALA A 4 -13.62 -29.91 75.14
N GLY A 5 -13.54 -28.60 75.46
CA GLY A 5 -12.37 -27.87 75.99
C GLY A 5 -12.09 -26.56 75.25
N LYS A 6 -12.48 -25.35 75.71
CA LYS A 6 -11.89 -24.51 76.80
C LYS A 6 -10.38 -24.29 76.64
N GLU A 7 -9.74 -23.15 76.86
CA GLU A 7 -10.06 -21.79 77.35
C GLU A 7 -8.80 -20.92 77.11
N ARG A 8 -8.99 -19.61 76.92
CA ARG A 8 -8.21 -18.44 77.43
C ARG A 8 -6.66 -18.45 77.46
N HIS A 9 -6.05 -17.39 76.88
CA HIS A 9 -5.31 -16.32 77.58
C HIS A 9 -4.69 -15.32 76.56
N GLY A 10 -4.88 -14.00 76.79
CA GLY A 10 -4.08 -12.94 76.15
C GLY A 10 -2.80 -12.65 76.95
N PRO A 11 -2.26 -11.42 76.97
CA PRO A 11 -2.07 -10.41 75.92
C PRO A 11 -0.58 -9.97 75.81
N ALA A 12 -0.11 -9.38 74.70
CA ALA A 12 1.04 -8.45 74.76
C ALA A 12 1.22 -7.57 73.50
N ARG A 13 1.61 -6.33 73.80
CA ARG A 13 1.81 -5.14 72.97
C ARG A 13 3.01 -5.19 72.00
N ARG A 14 2.85 -4.44 70.89
CA ARG A 14 3.77 -3.55 70.12
C ARG A 14 5.21 -4.06 69.84
N ILE A 15 5.71 -3.97 68.60
CA ILE A 15 6.40 -2.77 68.07
C ILE A 15 6.53 -2.84 66.52
N VAL A 16 6.17 -1.74 65.88
CA VAL A 16 6.71 -1.04 64.70
C VAL A 16 7.44 -1.83 63.58
N GLY A 17 6.90 -1.74 62.36
CA GLY A 17 7.62 -1.87 61.09
C GLY A 17 6.80 -1.30 59.93
N ARG A 18 7.25 -0.18 59.37
CA ARG A 18 6.60 0.56 58.26
C ARG A 18 6.81 -0.17 56.92
N HIS A 19 5.74 -0.34 56.13
CA HIS A 19 5.80 -0.35 54.66
C HIS A 19 4.55 0.35 54.08
N PRO A 20 4.69 1.16 53.01
CA PRO A 20 3.59 1.94 52.41
C PRO A 20 2.73 1.10 51.46
N PRO A 21 1.49 1.54 51.15
CA PRO A 21 0.53 0.80 50.33
C PRO A 21 0.72 1.06 48.83
N ASP A 22 0.56 -0.02 48.07
CA ASP A 22 0.48 -0.02 46.61
C ASP A 22 -0.74 0.74 46.09
N ALA A 23 -0.49 1.43 44.98
CA ALA A 23 -1.41 2.30 44.29
C ALA A 23 -2.35 1.54 43.36
N LEU A 24 -3.62 1.92 43.48
CA LEU A 24 -4.68 2.07 42.47
C LEU A 24 -4.44 1.54 41.05
N ALA A 25 -5.42 0.74 40.65
CA ALA A 25 -5.65 0.18 39.33
C ALA A 25 -5.78 1.24 38.22
N HIS A 26 -5.06 1.00 37.12
CA HIS A 26 -5.37 1.53 35.80
C HIS A 26 -5.82 0.37 34.90
N GLY A 27 -7.02 0.52 34.31
CA GLY A 27 -7.56 -0.38 33.30
C GLY A 27 -6.79 -0.28 31.98
N PRO A 28 -6.95 -1.26 31.07
CA PRO A 28 -6.16 -1.32 29.85
C PRO A 28 -6.68 -0.31 28.83
N THR A 29 -5.79 0.56 28.36
CA THR A 29 -5.96 1.35 27.14
C THR A 29 -5.56 0.50 25.94
N ASP A 30 -6.51 0.25 25.04
CA ASP A 30 -6.30 -0.36 23.74
C ASP A 30 -5.45 0.57 22.86
N HIS A 31 -4.16 0.25 22.72
CA HIS A 31 -3.30 0.80 21.68
C HIS A 31 -3.25 -0.17 20.50
N LEU A 32 -3.49 0.36 19.31
CA LEU A 32 -3.22 -0.27 18.02
C LEU A 32 -1.76 -0.78 17.98
N ALA A 33 -1.58 -2.07 18.24
CA ALA A 33 -0.31 -2.74 18.12
C ALA A 33 0.04 -2.95 16.63
N ALA A 34 1.15 -2.36 16.20
CA ALA A 34 1.86 -2.75 14.99
C ALA A 34 2.58 -4.10 15.22
N PRO A 35 2.77 -4.94 14.19
CA PRO A 35 3.43 -6.24 14.33
C PRO A 35 4.92 -6.05 14.65
N VAL A 36 5.36 -6.65 15.75
CA VAL A 36 6.77 -6.76 16.13
C VAL A 36 7.41 -7.87 15.29
N PHE A 37 8.30 -7.52 14.37
CA PHE A 37 9.21 -8.49 13.74
C PHE A 37 10.36 -8.80 14.70
N LEU A 38 10.44 -10.05 15.15
CA LEU A 38 11.56 -10.60 15.92
C LEU A 38 12.78 -10.78 15.01
N LEU A 39 13.80 -9.94 15.18
CA LEU A 39 15.11 -10.08 14.54
C LEU A 39 15.99 -11.03 15.36
N GLN A 40 16.39 -12.15 14.77
CA GLN A 40 17.54 -12.94 15.24
C GLN A 40 18.79 -12.53 14.46
N THR A 41 19.82 -12.09 15.18
CA THR A 41 21.15 -11.79 14.62
C THR A 41 22.01 -13.04 14.55
N PRO A 42 22.62 -13.40 13.40
CA PRO A 42 23.73 -14.34 13.38
C PRO A 42 25.08 -13.64 13.58
N ALA A 43 25.97 -14.33 14.29
CA ALA A 43 27.31 -13.90 14.66
C ALA A 43 28.27 -13.81 13.46
N THR A 44 29.09 -12.77 13.45
CA THR A 44 30.13 -12.47 12.46
C THR A 44 31.36 -13.37 12.64
N PRO A 45 31.92 -13.97 11.58
CA PRO A 45 33.30 -14.47 11.62
C PRO A 45 34.31 -13.42 11.12
N ALA A 46 35.51 -13.53 11.68
CA ALA A 46 36.63 -12.61 11.59
C ALA A 46 37.20 -12.43 10.16
N ALA A 47 37.63 -11.21 9.86
CA ALA A 47 38.27 -10.80 8.63
C ALA A 47 39.75 -11.22 8.58
N SER A 48 40.16 -11.86 7.49
CA SER A 48 41.56 -12.01 7.08
C SER A 48 41.85 -11.06 5.92
N GLY A 49 42.96 -10.33 6.03
CA GLY A 49 43.35 -9.27 5.11
C GLY A 49 43.92 -9.79 3.79
N ILE A 50 43.65 -9.06 2.70
CA ILE A 50 44.39 -9.19 1.44
C ILE A 50 44.67 -7.80 0.84
N SER A 51 45.90 -7.71 0.37
CA SER A 51 46.71 -6.60 -0.11
C SER A 51 46.19 -5.86 -1.36
N HIS A 52 46.43 -4.55 -1.38
CA HIS A 52 46.21 -3.64 -2.50
C HIS A 52 47.18 -3.90 -3.68
N ARG A 53 46.63 -4.00 -4.89
CA ARG A 53 47.34 -3.68 -6.15
C ARG A 53 46.47 -2.74 -7.01
N PRO A 54 47.04 -1.71 -7.65
CA PRO A 54 46.29 -0.79 -8.51
C PRO A 54 46.19 -1.36 -9.94
N PRO A 55 45.07 -1.16 -10.67
CA PRO A 55 45.01 -1.55 -12.06
C PRO A 55 45.59 -0.47 -12.98
N GLY A 56 46.33 -0.96 -13.97
CA GLY A 56 46.99 -0.18 -15.00
C GLY A 56 46.02 0.40 -16.04
N LYS A 57 46.51 1.45 -16.70
CA LYS A 57 45.93 2.13 -17.85
C LYS A 57 45.68 1.16 -19.00
N LEU A 58 44.48 1.20 -19.59
CA LEU A 58 44.19 0.58 -20.89
C LEU A 58 43.40 1.53 -21.80
N ARG A 59 43.74 1.40 -23.08
CA ARG A 59 43.54 2.31 -24.21
C ARG A 59 42.09 2.37 -24.69
N LYS A 60 41.74 3.53 -25.28
CA LYS A 60 40.63 3.71 -26.23
C LYS A 60 40.82 2.83 -27.48
N PRO A 61 39.72 2.38 -28.08
CA PRO A 61 39.53 2.61 -29.51
C PRO A 61 38.18 3.26 -29.81
N ALA A 62 38.09 3.78 -31.04
CA ALA A 62 37.07 4.66 -31.56
C ALA A 62 36.05 3.94 -32.45
N ASN A 63 34.90 4.61 -32.59
CA ASN A 63 34.01 4.73 -33.74
C ASN A 63 33.00 3.63 -34.15
N ALA A 64 31.85 4.20 -34.57
CA ALA A 64 30.73 3.67 -35.37
C ALA A 64 29.70 2.83 -34.57
N SER A 65 28.39 3.04 -34.64
CA SER A 65 27.55 3.56 -35.73
C SER A 65 26.26 4.20 -35.22
N ARG A 66 25.77 5.09 -36.07
CA ARG A 66 24.61 5.98 -35.97
C ARG A 66 23.32 5.22 -36.26
N ALA A 67 22.33 5.27 -35.35
CA ALA A 67 20.94 4.93 -35.66
C ALA A 67 20.02 5.98 -35.00
N THR A 68 19.43 6.81 -35.85
CA THR A 68 18.49 7.86 -35.52
C THR A 68 17.09 7.27 -35.32
N ASN A 69 16.54 7.33 -34.11
CA ASN A 69 15.10 7.20 -33.89
C ASN A 69 14.55 8.55 -33.47
N ALA A 70 13.64 9.05 -34.31
CA ALA A 70 12.98 10.33 -34.18
C ALA A 70 11.98 10.29 -33.02
N THR A 71 12.22 11.11 -32.01
CA THR A 71 11.24 11.43 -30.97
C THR A 71 10.22 12.38 -31.57
N VAL A 72 9.01 11.88 -31.83
CA VAL A 72 7.86 12.69 -32.24
C VAL A 72 7.42 13.52 -31.04
N THR A 73 7.80 14.79 -31.03
CA THR A 73 7.24 15.81 -30.13
C THR A 73 5.85 16.20 -30.68
N PRO A 74 4.77 16.13 -29.90
CA PRO A 74 3.49 16.65 -30.37
C PRO A 74 3.57 18.19 -30.49
N PRO A 75 2.92 18.79 -31.50
CA PRO A 75 2.97 20.23 -31.70
C PRO A 75 2.24 20.95 -30.57
N ILE A 76 2.93 21.90 -29.96
CA ILE A 76 2.35 22.91 -29.07
C ILE A 76 1.45 23.80 -29.95
N THR A 77 0.15 23.51 -29.97
CA THR A 77 -0.86 24.39 -30.56
C THR A 77 -0.92 25.70 -29.77
N THR A 78 -0.62 26.79 -30.47
CA THR A 78 -0.64 28.18 -30.02
C THR A 78 -2.08 28.69 -29.90
N THR A 79 -2.81 28.22 -28.88
CA THR A 79 -4.20 28.67 -28.62
C THR A 79 -4.39 29.32 -27.24
N ASN A 80 -3.34 29.48 -26.42
CA ASN A 80 -3.47 30.02 -25.06
C ASN A 80 -3.35 31.55 -24.91
N ARG A 81 -3.14 32.31 -25.98
CA ARG A 81 -2.92 33.77 -25.86
C ARG A 81 -4.18 34.63 -25.69
N ARG A 82 -5.38 34.04 -25.76
CA ARG A 82 -6.65 34.78 -25.69
C ARG A 82 -7.40 34.67 -24.36
N MET A 83 -6.97 33.82 -23.42
CA MET A 83 -7.54 33.79 -22.06
C MET A 83 -6.72 34.58 -21.03
N GLU A 84 -5.47 34.95 -21.32
CA GLU A 84 -4.62 35.76 -20.42
C GLU A 84 -4.99 37.25 -20.35
N GLN A 85 -5.89 37.76 -21.22
CA GLN A 85 -6.28 39.18 -21.23
C GLN A 85 -7.58 39.51 -20.51
N ALA A 86 -8.26 38.52 -19.90
CA ALA A 86 -9.55 38.71 -19.23
C ALA A 86 -9.46 38.61 -17.70
N ALA A 87 -8.47 39.26 -17.06
CA ALA A 87 -8.46 39.47 -15.59
C ALA A 87 -7.42 40.52 -15.15
N MET A 88 -7.45 41.74 -15.71
CA MET A 88 -6.80 42.90 -15.07
C MET A 88 -7.85 43.72 -14.29
N GLN A 89 -8.59 43.06 -13.39
CA GLN A 89 -9.16 43.77 -12.25
C GLN A 89 -8.00 44.05 -11.30
N ASP A 90 -7.91 45.28 -10.77
CA ASP A 90 -6.96 45.60 -9.70
C ASP A 90 -7.03 44.49 -8.63
N PRO A 91 -5.90 43.89 -8.24
CA PRO A 91 -5.90 42.81 -7.26
C PRO A 91 -6.53 43.34 -5.98
N LYS A 92 -7.76 42.90 -5.69
CA LYS A 92 -8.45 43.23 -4.44
C LYS A 92 -7.53 42.82 -3.30
N GLN A 93 -7.03 43.81 -2.56
CA GLN A 93 -6.28 43.54 -1.34
C GLN A 93 -7.18 42.74 -0.40
N LEU A 94 -6.79 41.50 -0.14
CA LEU A 94 -7.47 40.64 0.81
C LEU A 94 -7.02 41.02 2.23
N PRO A 95 -7.88 40.88 3.25
CA PRO A 95 -7.51 41.24 4.61
C PRO A 95 -6.36 40.36 5.13
N PRO A 96 -5.58 40.87 6.10
CA PRO A 96 -4.55 40.08 6.76
C PRO A 96 -5.16 38.85 7.44
N ILE A 97 -4.36 37.80 7.54
CA ILE A 97 -4.73 36.63 8.35
C ILE A 97 -4.68 37.04 9.82
N ASP A 98 -5.78 36.86 10.55
CA ASP A 98 -5.86 37.07 12.00
C ASP A 98 -6.18 35.79 12.79
N GLU A 99 -6.60 34.74 12.11
CA GLU A 99 -6.88 33.43 12.70
C GLU A 99 -6.46 32.27 11.81
N VAL A 100 -6.01 31.20 12.45
CA VAL A 100 -5.76 29.90 11.83
C VAL A 100 -6.67 28.84 12.44
N ILE A 101 -7.25 28.05 11.55
CA ILE A 101 -8.21 27.00 11.88
C ILE A 101 -7.61 25.68 11.41
N PHE A 102 -7.38 24.76 12.34
CA PHE A 102 -6.90 23.44 12.02
C PHE A 102 -8.07 22.49 11.80
N ALA A 103 -8.06 21.84 10.63
CA ALA A 103 -9.12 20.99 10.14
C ALA A 103 -8.58 19.65 9.64
N ASP A 104 -9.48 18.75 9.32
CA ASP A 104 -9.24 17.50 8.61
C ASP A 104 -10.49 17.18 7.77
N ASP A 105 -10.52 15.99 7.17
CA ASP A 105 -11.77 15.40 6.69
C ASP A 105 -12.70 15.06 7.87
N PHE A 106 -13.36 16.07 8.42
CA PHE A 106 -14.32 15.91 9.52
C PHE A 106 -15.55 15.09 9.11
N LEU A 107 -15.73 14.78 7.83
CA LEU A 107 -16.77 13.85 7.38
C LEU A 107 -16.35 12.39 7.65
N ARG A 108 -15.05 12.11 7.78
CA ARG A 108 -14.49 10.79 8.10
C ARG A 108 -14.42 10.58 9.62
N ALA A 109 -15.55 10.18 10.20
CA ALA A 109 -15.65 9.97 11.65
C ALA A 109 -16.53 8.77 12.02
N ASP A 110 -16.50 8.39 13.29
CA ASP A 110 -17.18 7.21 13.82
C ASP A 110 -18.71 7.28 13.59
N GLU A 111 -19.29 8.48 13.55
CA GLU A 111 -20.71 8.66 13.22
C GLU A 111 -21.07 8.20 11.81
N ASN A 112 -20.11 8.15 10.89
CA ASN A 112 -20.25 7.58 9.55
C ASN A 112 -19.75 6.13 9.46
N GLY A 113 -19.49 5.47 10.60
CA GLY A 113 -18.97 4.11 10.65
C GLY A 113 -17.51 4.00 10.19
N LEU A 114 -16.76 5.10 10.27
CA LEU A 114 -15.36 5.18 9.84
C LEU A 114 -14.45 5.46 11.03
N PRO A 115 -13.26 4.85 11.10
CA PRO A 115 -12.36 5.09 12.23
C PRO A 115 -11.95 6.57 12.28
N ALA A 116 -11.86 7.12 13.50
CA ALA A 116 -11.39 8.47 13.80
C ALA A 116 -9.88 8.74 13.50
N ALA A 117 -9.33 8.14 12.44
CA ALA A 117 -7.93 8.26 12.02
C ALA A 117 -7.50 9.71 11.74
N SER A 118 -8.45 10.61 11.48
CA SER A 118 -8.19 12.02 11.17
C SER A 118 -7.67 12.84 12.36
N ARG A 119 -8.00 12.43 13.61
CA ARG A 119 -7.65 13.18 14.83
C ARG A 119 -6.14 13.42 14.99
N GLY A 120 -5.32 12.40 14.74
CA GLY A 120 -3.86 12.49 14.87
C GLY A 120 -3.26 13.50 13.89
N ASN A 121 -3.77 13.55 12.66
CA ASN A 121 -3.30 14.48 11.63
C ASN A 121 -3.65 15.93 11.98
N ARG A 122 -4.88 16.18 12.46
CA ARG A 122 -5.29 17.52 12.93
C ARG A 122 -4.43 18.00 14.10
N GLN A 123 -4.16 17.12 15.07
CA GLN A 123 -3.28 17.43 16.22
C GLN A 123 -1.85 17.72 15.77
N PHE A 124 -1.32 16.96 14.81
CA PHE A 124 -0.04 17.23 14.17
C PHE A 124 -0.02 18.63 13.56
N LEU A 125 -1.00 18.99 12.73
CA LEU A 125 -1.06 20.32 12.11
C LEU A 125 -1.10 21.43 13.17
N ARG A 126 -1.93 21.27 14.22
CA ARG A 126 -2.04 22.25 15.31
C ARG A 126 -0.71 22.43 16.04
N ALA A 127 -0.01 21.35 16.34
CA ALA A 127 1.29 21.41 17.01
C ALA A 127 2.38 22.03 16.10
N PHE A 128 2.40 21.61 14.84
CA PHE A 128 3.45 21.96 13.88
C PHE A 128 3.35 23.41 13.39
N PHE A 129 2.16 23.86 12.99
CA PHE A 129 1.94 25.24 12.51
C PHE A 129 1.49 26.19 13.61
N GLY A 130 0.77 25.71 14.62
CA GLY A 130 0.13 26.56 15.64
C GLY A 130 1.14 27.33 16.49
N THR A 131 2.34 26.78 16.71
CA THR A 131 3.42 27.48 17.41
C THR A 131 3.86 28.75 16.68
N ALA A 132 4.01 28.69 15.36
CA ALA A 132 4.37 29.83 14.54
C ALA A 132 3.22 30.84 14.42
N ALA A 133 1.99 30.36 14.24
CA ALA A 133 0.78 31.18 14.18
C ALA A 133 0.57 31.99 15.48
N ALA A 134 0.68 31.34 16.65
CA ALA A 134 0.54 32.01 17.94
C ALA A 134 1.60 33.10 18.15
N ARG A 135 2.84 32.89 17.66
CA ARG A 135 3.91 33.89 17.70
C ARG A 135 3.70 35.08 16.75
N LEU A 136 2.79 34.96 15.78
CA LEU A 136 2.32 36.08 14.95
C LEU A 136 1.12 36.79 15.57
N GLY A 137 0.64 36.34 16.73
CA GLY A 137 -0.54 36.89 17.40
C GLY A 137 -1.86 36.41 16.79
N TRP A 138 -1.83 35.40 15.90
CA TRP A 138 -3.04 34.86 15.30
C TRP A 138 -3.83 34.03 16.31
N ARG A 139 -5.16 34.16 16.26
CA ARG A 139 -6.05 33.27 17.02
C ARG A 139 -5.93 31.86 16.44
N VAL A 140 -5.80 30.85 17.30
CA VAL A 140 -5.65 29.45 16.88
C VAL A 140 -6.81 28.64 17.41
N ARG A 141 -7.52 27.93 16.52
CA ARG A 141 -8.59 27.01 16.88
C ARG A 141 -8.53 25.71 16.07
N GLU A 142 -9.20 24.68 16.59
CA GLU A 142 -9.43 23.42 15.88
C GLU A 142 -10.91 23.24 15.61
N ILE A 143 -11.24 22.55 14.52
CA ILE A 143 -12.59 22.08 14.25
C ILE A 143 -12.59 20.55 14.18
N SER A 144 -13.62 19.94 14.75
CA SER A 144 -13.79 18.48 14.68
C SER A 144 -15.24 18.07 14.95
N PRO A 145 -15.62 16.83 14.59
CA PRO A 145 -16.92 16.26 14.91
C PRO A 145 -17.19 16.16 16.41
N GLN A 146 -18.46 16.18 16.80
CA GLN A 146 -18.89 15.99 18.18
C GLN A 146 -18.43 14.65 18.77
N SER A 147 -18.38 13.55 18.00
CA SER A 147 -17.79 12.28 18.47
C SER A 147 -16.33 12.40 18.90
N GLN A 148 -15.58 13.34 18.32
CA GLN A 148 -14.18 13.60 18.62
C GLN A 148 -14.01 14.70 19.68
N GLY A 149 -15.09 15.15 20.32
CA GLY A 149 -15.10 16.22 21.32
C GLY A 149 -15.12 17.63 20.74
N GLY A 150 -15.43 17.78 19.45
CA GLY A 150 -15.59 19.08 18.80
C GLY A 150 -17.03 19.57 18.74
N GLU A 151 -17.28 20.55 17.88
CA GLU A 151 -18.58 21.22 17.76
C GLU A 151 -19.36 20.84 16.48
N ILE A 152 -18.75 20.16 15.51
CA ILE A 152 -19.41 19.86 14.22
C ILE A 152 -20.46 18.76 14.43
N PRO A 153 -21.77 19.05 14.22
CA PRO A 153 -22.83 18.07 14.40
C PRO A 153 -22.96 17.21 13.13
N LEU A 154 -22.02 16.28 12.93
CA LEU A 154 -21.93 15.50 11.69
C LEU A 154 -23.22 14.76 11.34
N ALA A 155 -23.93 14.21 12.32
CA ALA A 155 -25.20 13.53 12.09
C ALA A 155 -26.26 14.44 11.44
N ASP A 156 -26.35 15.69 11.88
CA ASP A 156 -27.29 16.67 11.33
C ASP A 156 -26.87 17.15 9.95
N ILE A 157 -25.56 17.27 9.70
CA ILE A 157 -25.01 17.56 8.38
C ILE A 157 -25.40 16.47 7.39
N MET A 158 -25.17 15.19 7.75
CA MET A 158 -25.54 14.06 6.89
C MET A 158 -27.05 14.01 6.63
N ALA A 159 -27.88 14.30 7.64
CA ALA A 159 -29.32 14.39 7.49
C ALA A 159 -29.74 15.52 6.54
N ALA A 160 -29.16 16.72 6.66
CA ALA A 160 -29.44 17.85 5.78
C ALA A 160 -29.01 17.60 4.32
N LEU A 161 -27.97 16.79 4.11
CA LEU A 161 -27.53 16.35 2.79
C LEU A 161 -28.39 15.20 2.22
N ASN A 162 -29.28 14.60 3.03
CA ASN A 162 -30.01 13.36 2.74
C ASN A 162 -29.07 12.18 2.45
N LEU A 163 -28.00 12.05 3.22
CA LEU A 163 -27.01 10.98 3.07
C LEU A 163 -27.02 10.03 4.27
N PRO A 164 -26.80 8.72 4.06
CA PRO A 164 -26.72 7.76 5.13
C PRO A 164 -25.45 7.97 5.97
N ARG A 165 -25.52 7.61 7.25
CA ARG A 165 -24.36 7.60 8.15
C ARG A 165 -23.58 6.30 7.99
N SER A 166 -22.75 6.26 6.95
CA SER A 166 -22.04 5.06 6.49
C SER A 166 -20.80 5.45 5.66
N PRO A 167 -19.88 4.50 5.37
CA PRO A 167 -18.77 4.74 4.45
C PRO A 167 -19.21 5.27 3.08
N ASP A 168 -20.28 4.71 2.51
CA ASP A 168 -20.85 5.17 1.23
C ASP A 168 -21.41 6.60 1.32
N GLY A 169 -22.06 6.91 2.44
CA GLY A 169 -22.55 8.26 2.71
C GLY A 169 -21.42 9.27 2.87
N TRP A 170 -20.32 8.89 3.53
CA TRP A 170 -19.11 9.71 3.61
C TRP A 170 -18.54 10.01 2.22
N ALA A 171 -18.39 8.98 1.37
CA ALA A 171 -17.90 9.16 0.00
C ALA A 171 -18.79 10.12 -0.81
N ALA A 172 -20.11 10.00 -0.68
CA ALA A 172 -21.05 10.92 -1.30
C ALA A 172 -20.91 12.34 -0.74
N ALA A 173 -20.71 12.47 0.57
CA ALA A 173 -20.50 13.76 1.23
C ALA A 173 -19.20 14.45 0.80
N CYS A 174 -18.17 13.71 0.37
CA CYS A 174 -16.91 14.29 -0.14
C CYS A 174 -17.09 15.16 -1.38
N THR A 175 -18.17 14.98 -2.16
CA THR A 175 -18.49 15.81 -3.34
C THR A 175 -19.81 16.54 -3.24
N ALA A 176 -20.53 16.40 -2.13
CA ALA A 176 -21.80 17.06 -1.91
C ALA A 176 -21.67 18.58 -1.76
N ASP A 177 -22.76 19.30 -2.05
CA ASP A 177 -22.85 20.71 -1.76
C ASP A 177 -23.14 20.94 -0.26
N LEU A 178 -22.09 21.22 0.51
CA LEU A 178 -22.20 21.53 1.95
C LEU A 178 -23.00 22.82 2.23
N GLY A 179 -23.25 23.67 1.23
CA GLY A 179 -24.14 24.83 1.39
C GLY A 179 -25.56 24.44 1.83
N ARG A 180 -26.02 23.22 1.48
CA ARG A 180 -27.29 22.66 1.93
C ARG A 180 -27.35 22.39 3.44
N ALA A 181 -26.19 22.26 4.08
CA ALA A 181 -26.04 22.07 5.53
C ALA A 181 -25.45 23.31 6.23
N ALA A 182 -25.51 24.50 5.60
CA ALA A 182 -24.89 25.73 6.13
C ALA A 182 -25.33 26.06 7.56
N ASN A 183 -26.59 25.80 7.92
CA ASN A 183 -27.12 26.01 9.27
C ASN A 183 -26.39 25.18 10.34
N HIS A 184 -25.79 24.05 9.96
CA HIS A 184 -25.02 23.18 10.85
C HIS A 184 -23.51 23.46 10.81
N LEU A 185 -23.06 24.22 9.81
CA LEU A 185 -21.65 24.58 9.59
C LEU A 185 -21.31 25.98 10.10
N HIS A 186 -22.26 26.69 10.74
CA HIS A 186 -22.02 28.01 11.32
C HIS A 186 -20.91 28.01 12.39
N HIS A 187 -20.70 26.87 13.08
CA HIS A 187 -19.58 26.65 14.00
C HIS A 187 -18.20 26.82 13.34
N LEU A 188 -18.12 26.67 12.01
CA LEU A 188 -16.88 26.93 11.30
C LEU A 188 -16.52 28.42 11.33
N ALA A 189 -17.48 29.34 11.47
CA ALA A 189 -17.29 30.78 11.63
C ALA A 189 -16.19 31.37 10.71
N LEU A 190 -16.17 30.94 9.44
CA LEU A 190 -15.13 31.32 8.48
C LEU A 190 -15.34 32.77 8.02
N THR A 191 -14.25 33.51 7.92
CA THR A 191 -14.24 34.88 7.41
C THR A 191 -13.15 35.04 6.35
N PRO A 192 -13.15 36.12 5.56
CA PRO A 192 -12.03 36.42 4.68
C PRO A 192 -10.67 36.61 5.38
N ALA A 193 -10.64 36.82 6.71
CA ALA A 193 -9.40 36.89 7.49
C ALA A 193 -8.95 35.52 8.06
N SER A 194 -9.74 34.47 7.82
CA SER A 194 -9.45 33.11 8.28
C SER A 194 -8.53 32.37 7.29
N LEU A 195 -7.54 31.67 7.83
CA LEU A 195 -6.77 30.65 7.13
C LEU A 195 -7.10 29.26 7.69
N VAL A 196 -7.65 28.38 6.85
CA VAL A 196 -7.85 26.97 7.22
C VAL A 196 -6.63 26.16 6.82
N ILE A 197 -5.96 25.50 7.76
CA ILE A 197 -4.91 24.50 7.47
C ILE A 197 -5.47 23.13 7.77
N GLY A 198 -5.77 22.36 6.73
CA GLY A 198 -6.44 21.06 6.86
C GLY A 198 -5.62 19.90 6.33
N TRP A 199 -5.89 18.71 6.85
CA TRP A 199 -5.27 17.48 6.35
C TRP A 199 -6.20 16.73 5.38
N GLY A 200 -5.77 16.58 4.14
CA GLY A 200 -6.47 15.79 3.12
C GLY A 200 -7.96 16.10 2.97
N MET A 201 -8.31 17.39 2.94
CA MET A 201 -9.72 17.82 2.93
C MET A 201 -10.42 17.40 1.62
N PRO A 202 -11.67 16.91 1.69
CA PRO A 202 -12.42 16.52 0.51
C PRO A 202 -12.90 17.75 -0.28
N PRO A 203 -13.20 17.60 -1.59
CA PRO A 203 -13.70 18.67 -2.45
C PRO A 203 -14.83 19.51 -1.87
N SER A 204 -15.81 18.86 -1.23
CA SER A 204 -16.96 19.52 -0.63
C SER A 204 -16.59 20.50 0.48
N VAL A 205 -15.61 20.15 1.32
CA VAL A 205 -15.06 21.02 2.37
C VAL A 205 -14.26 22.17 1.76
N LEU A 206 -13.41 21.88 0.77
CA LEU A 206 -12.64 22.93 0.07
C LEU A 206 -13.54 23.96 -0.61
N GLN A 207 -14.59 23.50 -1.30
CA GLN A 207 -15.59 24.39 -1.91
C GLN A 207 -16.34 25.22 -0.87
N TYR A 208 -16.70 24.62 0.27
CA TYR A 208 -17.36 25.35 1.33
C TYR A 208 -16.47 26.49 1.86
N ILE A 209 -15.20 26.20 2.16
CA ILE A 209 -14.23 27.21 2.64
C ILE A 209 -14.07 28.34 1.62
N ASP A 210 -13.88 28.00 0.34
CA ASP A 210 -13.73 28.98 -0.74
C ASP A 210 -14.95 29.90 -0.88
N ARG A 211 -16.17 29.36 -0.79
CA ARG A 211 -17.41 30.14 -0.84
C ARG A 211 -17.59 31.08 0.36
N GLN A 212 -16.98 30.77 1.50
CA GLN A 212 -16.95 31.70 2.65
C GLN A 212 -15.87 32.80 2.50
N GLY A 213 -15.10 32.79 1.41
CA GLY A 213 -14.02 33.76 1.14
C GLY A 213 -12.74 33.53 1.95
N ALA A 214 -12.67 32.44 2.72
CA ALA A 214 -11.50 32.07 3.49
C ALA A 214 -10.41 31.44 2.60
N ALA A 215 -9.15 31.62 2.97
CA ALA A 215 -8.06 30.86 2.39
C ALA A 215 -7.99 29.47 3.01
N PHE A 216 -7.49 28.50 2.25
CA PHE A 216 -7.02 27.25 2.82
C PHE A 216 -5.60 26.89 2.39
N ILE A 217 -4.96 26.07 3.21
CA ILE A 217 -3.83 25.22 2.85
C ILE A 217 -4.26 23.78 3.18
N ASP A 218 -4.45 22.97 2.15
CA ASP A 218 -4.70 21.54 2.29
C ASP A 218 -3.36 20.82 2.26
N VAL A 219 -3.09 19.98 3.26
CA VAL A 219 -1.79 19.38 3.55
C VAL A 219 -1.89 17.86 3.51
N GLU A 220 -0.89 17.21 2.93
CA GLU A 220 -0.69 15.77 3.02
C GLU A 220 0.78 15.38 3.09
N ILE A 221 1.05 14.12 3.43
CA ILE A 221 2.32 13.50 3.03
C ILE A 221 2.35 13.39 1.51
N HIS A 222 3.42 13.90 0.91
CA HIS A 222 3.64 13.83 -0.53
C HIS A 222 3.63 12.38 -1.02
N SER A 223 3.18 12.18 -2.26
CA SER A 223 3.05 10.84 -2.85
C SER A 223 4.39 10.18 -3.14
N ILE A 224 5.45 10.96 -3.35
CA ILE A 224 6.82 10.43 -3.47
C ILE A 224 7.37 10.21 -2.07
N ARG A 225 7.55 8.94 -1.71
CA ARG A 225 7.91 8.45 -0.37
C ARG A 225 9.18 7.61 -0.38
N PHE A 226 9.67 7.16 -1.54
CA PHE A 226 10.93 6.42 -1.65
C PHE A 226 12.20 7.24 -1.31
N THR A 227 12.07 8.54 -1.07
CA THR A 227 13.16 9.36 -0.54
C THR A 227 13.57 8.89 0.86
N ARG A 228 14.74 9.35 1.32
CA ARG A 228 15.19 9.07 2.69
C ARG A 228 14.20 9.58 3.73
N ASP A 229 13.60 10.74 3.46
CA ASP A 229 12.72 11.45 4.37
C ASP A 229 11.38 11.78 3.72
N LEU A 230 10.33 11.81 4.55
CA LEU A 230 8.99 12.21 4.09
C LEU A 230 8.95 13.70 3.79
N HIS A 231 8.11 14.07 2.83
CA HIS A 231 7.86 15.46 2.45
C HIS A 231 6.38 15.79 2.60
N LEU A 232 6.06 17.07 2.82
CA LEU A 232 4.68 17.53 2.75
C LEU A 232 4.34 17.97 1.32
N ALA A 233 3.10 17.74 0.92
CA ALA A 233 2.48 18.34 -0.24
C ALA A 233 1.40 19.31 0.21
N MET A 234 1.30 20.45 -0.45
CA MET A 234 0.30 21.46 -0.13
C MET A 234 -0.40 22.00 -1.35
N ARG A 235 -1.66 22.40 -1.19
CA ARG A 235 -2.41 23.17 -2.18
C ARG A 235 -3.27 24.22 -1.52
N THR A 236 -3.64 25.26 -2.27
CA THR A 236 -4.39 26.41 -1.76
C THR A 236 -5.30 27.00 -2.84
N ASN A 237 -6.35 27.73 -2.45
CA ASN A 237 -7.17 28.56 -3.34
C ASN A 237 -6.66 30.01 -3.47
N ASP A 238 -5.64 30.41 -2.73
CA ASP A 238 -5.14 31.78 -2.69
C ASP A 238 -3.85 31.94 -3.51
N ALA A 239 -3.85 32.91 -4.42
CA ALA A 239 -2.73 33.12 -5.35
C ALA A 239 -1.45 33.63 -4.65
N GLY A 240 -1.58 34.42 -3.59
CA GLY A 240 -0.44 34.92 -2.80
C GLY A 240 0.18 33.80 -1.98
N ILE A 241 -0.63 33.00 -1.30
CA ILE A 241 -0.18 31.79 -0.60
C ILE A 241 0.48 30.83 -1.58
N ARG A 242 -0.12 30.60 -2.76
CA ARG A 242 0.45 29.74 -3.79
C ARG A 242 1.85 30.21 -4.19
N HIS A 243 2.05 31.50 -4.42
CA HIS A 243 3.35 32.05 -4.79
C HIS A 243 4.44 31.69 -3.77
N GLU A 244 4.15 31.84 -2.48
CA GLU A 244 5.09 31.50 -1.41
C GLU A 244 5.33 30.00 -1.26
N LEU A 245 4.30 29.17 -1.46
CA LEU A 245 4.48 27.71 -1.52
C LEU A 245 5.42 27.30 -2.65
N GLU A 246 5.34 27.95 -3.81
CA GLU A 246 6.26 27.72 -4.93
C GLU A 246 7.71 28.12 -4.60
N GLN A 247 7.93 29.17 -3.79
CA GLN A 247 9.28 29.51 -3.30
C GLN A 247 9.85 28.45 -2.33
N LEU A 248 8.98 27.66 -1.71
CA LEU A 248 9.34 26.56 -0.82
C LEU A 248 9.31 25.20 -1.51
N ARG A 249 9.04 25.15 -2.83
CA ARG A 249 8.97 23.92 -3.61
C ARG A 249 10.27 23.13 -3.48
N ILE A 250 10.13 21.82 -3.33
CA ILE A 250 11.24 20.86 -3.44
C ILE A 250 11.53 20.62 -4.92
N ASP A 251 12.79 20.74 -5.32
CA ASP A 251 13.23 20.46 -6.68
C ASP A 251 13.08 18.96 -7.00
N ASP A 252 12.53 18.66 -8.17
CA ASP A 252 12.33 17.29 -8.65
C ASP A 252 13.66 16.52 -8.81
N GLU A 253 14.79 17.22 -8.99
CA GLU A 253 16.13 16.61 -9.00
C GLU A 253 16.42 15.83 -7.71
N LEU A 254 15.86 16.25 -6.56
CA LEU A 254 15.97 15.49 -5.31
C LEU A 254 15.33 14.10 -5.42
N PHE A 255 14.16 14.02 -6.06
CA PHE A 255 13.45 12.76 -6.27
C PHE A 255 14.18 11.88 -7.29
N TRP A 256 14.71 12.45 -8.37
CA TRP A 256 15.52 11.71 -9.35
C TRP A 256 16.81 11.15 -8.73
N ALA A 257 17.52 11.94 -7.91
CA ALA A 257 18.72 11.48 -7.22
C ALA A 257 18.42 10.33 -6.25
N ALA A 258 17.33 10.42 -5.48
CA ALA A 258 16.90 9.35 -4.58
C ALA A 258 16.53 8.07 -5.35
N ALA A 259 15.79 8.20 -6.46
CA ALA A 259 15.42 7.07 -7.30
C ALA A 259 16.64 6.39 -7.93
N ALA A 260 17.61 7.15 -8.42
CA ALA A 260 18.87 6.61 -8.95
C ALA A 260 19.64 5.83 -7.87
N GLY A 261 19.71 6.37 -6.65
CA GLY A 261 20.31 5.68 -5.50
C GLY A 261 19.61 4.36 -5.16
N LEU A 262 18.27 4.36 -5.20
CA LEU A 262 17.45 3.17 -4.92
C LEU A 262 17.62 2.08 -5.99
N ARG A 263 17.57 2.45 -7.27
CA ARG A 263 17.83 1.53 -8.38
C ARG A 263 19.24 0.93 -8.28
N GLY A 264 20.24 1.78 -8.01
CA GLY A 264 21.62 1.32 -7.79
C GLY A 264 21.76 0.39 -6.58
N HIS A 265 20.97 0.62 -5.52
CA HIS A 265 20.93 -0.25 -4.35
C HIS A 265 20.44 -1.66 -4.71
N PHE A 266 19.30 -1.79 -5.40
CA PHE A 266 18.73 -3.10 -5.75
C PHE A 266 19.52 -3.82 -6.84
N ALA A 267 19.97 -3.11 -7.87
CA ALA A 267 20.80 -3.69 -8.93
C ALA A 267 22.10 -4.34 -8.39
N ARG A 268 22.61 -3.87 -7.25
CA ARG A 268 23.83 -4.42 -6.62
C ARG A 268 23.56 -5.60 -5.69
N ARG A 269 22.38 -5.68 -5.06
CA ARG A 269 22.14 -6.57 -3.91
C ARG A 269 21.16 -7.71 -4.20
N ALA A 270 20.42 -7.62 -5.28
CA ALA A 270 19.29 -8.51 -5.52
C ALA A 270 19.21 -8.95 -6.98
N LYS A 271 18.27 -9.86 -7.26
CA LYS A 271 17.91 -10.15 -8.65
C LYS A 271 17.27 -8.91 -9.26
N THR A 272 17.55 -8.69 -10.54
CA THR A 272 17.02 -7.55 -11.31
C THR A 272 15.67 -7.87 -11.95
N PHE A 273 15.16 -9.10 -11.82
CA PHE A 273 13.93 -9.56 -12.45
C PHE A 273 12.97 -10.12 -11.40
N VAL A 274 11.65 -9.90 -11.57
CA VAL A 274 10.62 -10.37 -10.63
C VAL A 274 10.50 -11.90 -10.57
N ALA A 275 10.95 -12.60 -11.62
CA ALA A 275 10.98 -14.06 -11.68
C ALA A 275 12.11 -14.56 -12.59
N ARG A 276 12.03 -14.25 -13.88
CA ARG A 276 13.03 -14.57 -14.91
C ARG A 276 13.18 -13.43 -15.91
N PRO A 277 14.33 -13.31 -16.60
CA PRO A 277 14.57 -12.23 -17.57
C PRO A 277 13.62 -12.23 -18.77
N ASP A 278 13.14 -13.40 -19.19
CA ASP A 278 12.30 -13.58 -20.37
C ASP A 278 10.80 -13.44 -20.10
N LEU A 279 10.39 -13.35 -18.82
CA LEU A 279 8.99 -13.14 -18.45
C LEU A 279 8.67 -11.65 -18.42
N SER A 280 7.61 -11.26 -19.10
CA SER A 280 6.99 -9.95 -19.00
C SER A 280 6.11 -9.87 -17.76
N VAL A 281 6.32 -8.85 -16.90
CA VAL A 281 5.60 -8.73 -15.62
C VAL A 281 4.85 -7.42 -15.54
N GLY A 282 3.56 -7.49 -15.27
CA GLY A 282 2.74 -6.35 -14.87
C GLY A 282 2.59 -6.32 -13.35
N VAL A 283 2.57 -5.14 -12.75
CA VAL A 283 2.30 -4.97 -11.31
C VAL A 283 0.98 -4.24 -11.13
N PHE A 284 0.06 -4.80 -10.33
CA PHE A 284 -1.12 -4.09 -9.85
C PHE A 284 -0.98 -3.76 -8.36
N VAL A 285 -1.05 -2.49 -8.01
CA VAL A 285 -0.86 -2.01 -6.64
C VAL A 285 -2.22 -1.84 -5.96
N GLY A 286 -2.43 -2.62 -4.91
CA GLY A 286 -3.59 -2.53 -4.04
C GLY A 286 -3.59 -1.25 -3.20
N GLN A 287 -4.78 -0.87 -2.73
CA GLN A 287 -5.01 0.31 -1.89
C GLN A 287 -5.81 -0.11 -0.64
N MET A 288 -5.88 0.78 0.35
CA MET A 288 -6.79 0.61 1.50
C MET A 288 -8.24 0.52 1.01
N ASP A 289 -9.09 -0.22 1.72
CA ASP A 289 -10.53 -0.34 1.40
C ASP A 289 -11.28 1.00 1.45
N ILE A 290 -10.92 1.87 2.39
CA ILE A 290 -11.53 3.17 2.61
C ILE A 290 -10.45 4.25 2.59
N ASP A 291 -10.35 4.93 1.45
CA ASP A 291 -9.41 6.02 1.21
C ASP A 291 -10.08 7.10 0.36
N LEU A 292 -9.72 8.37 0.57
CA LEU A 292 -10.22 9.48 -0.25
C LEU A 292 -9.73 9.36 -1.71
N ALA A 293 -8.57 8.72 -1.92
CA ALA A 293 -8.09 8.36 -3.25
C ALA A 293 -9.00 7.33 -3.95
N LEU A 294 -9.90 6.63 -3.24
CA LEU A 294 -10.87 5.72 -3.83
C LEU A 294 -12.27 6.30 -3.95
N VAL A 295 -12.44 7.61 -3.72
CA VAL A 295 -13.72 8.28 -3.92
C VAL A 295 -13.79 8.80 -5.36
N ARG A 296 -14.76 8.30 -6.12
CA ARG A 296 -15.05 8.72 -7.50
C ARG A 296 -16.53 8.93 -7.71
N ASP A 297 -16.89 10.10 -8.23
CA ASP A 297 -18.27 10.54 -8.42
C ASP A 297 -19.15 10.32 -7.17
N GLY A 298 -18.57 10.59 -6.00
CA GLY A 298 -19.23 10.45 -4.70
C GLY A 298 -19.43 9.00 -4.24
N ARG A 299 -18.71 8.02 -4.81
CA ARG A 299 -18.79 6.61 -4.44
C ARG A 299 -17.41 6.05 -4.11
N LEU A 300 -17.35 5.12 -3.17
CA LEU A 300 -16.19 4.26 -3.00
C LEU A 300 -16.10 3.31 -4.19
N ILE A 301 -14.95 3.29 -4.85
CA ILE A 301 -14.62 2.34 -5.92
C ILE A 301 -13.55 1.36 -5.45
N GLY A 302 -13.61 0.12 -5.93
CA GLY A 302 -12.68 -0.94 -5.56
C GLY A 302 -12.21 -1.77 -6.75
N PRO A 303 -11.28 -2.72 -6.54
CA PRO A 303 -10.73 -3.55 -7.60
C PRO A 303 -11.79 -4.33 -8.39
N ALA A 304 -12.88 -4.73 -7.72
CA ALA A 304 -13.99 -5.46 -8.33
C ALA A 304 -14.74 -4.63 -9.40
N ASP A 305 -14.69 -3.29 -9.34
CA ASP A 305 -15.30 -2.41 -10.34
C ASP A 305 -14.50 -2.36 -11.66
N PHE A 306 -13.28 -2.93 -11.67
CA PHE A 306 -12.33 -2.85 -12.78
C PHE A 306 -11.75 -4.20 -13.19
N ILE A 307 -12.47 -5.30 -12.97
CA ILE A 307 -12.01 -6.65 -13.33
C ILE A 307 -11.67 -6.73 -14.82
N GLU A 308 -12.54 -6.21 -15.70
CA GLU A 308 -12.35 -6.30 -17.14
C GLU A 308 -11.14 -5.51 -17.64
N PRO A 309 -10.94 -4.22 -17.29
CA PRO A 309 -9.71 -3.51 -17.62
C PRO A 309 -8.44 -4.19 -17.10
N ILE A 310 -8.44 -4.67 -15.86
CA ILE A 310 -7.27 -5.32 -15.26
C ILE A 310 -6.98 -6.66 -15.97
N ALA A 311 -8.02 -7.42 -16.32
CA ALA A 311 -7.87 -8.65 -17.11
C ALA A 311 -7.27 -8.39 -18.50
N GLN A 312 -7.67 -7.30 -19.16
CA GLN A 312 -7.07 -6.88 -20.44
C GLN A 312 -5.59 -6.50 -20.29
N TRP A 313 -5.20 -5.90 -19.17
CA TRP A 313 -3.79 -5.63 -18.87
C TRP A 313 -3.02 -6.92 -18.62
N ALA A 314 -3.60 -7.85 -17.88
CA ALA A 314 -3.00 -9.14 -17.55
C ALA A 314 -2.70 -10.00 -18.79
N GLN A 315 -3.51 -9.89 -19.84
CA GLN A 315 -3.29 -10.59 -21.11
C GLN A 315 -2.02 -10.15 -21.86
N GLN A 316 -1.43 -9.01 -21.49
CA GLN A 316 -0.24 -8.46 -22.16
C GLN A 316 1.08 -8.89 -21.50
N VAL A 317 0.99 -9.64 -20.40
CA VAL A 317 2.13 -10.02 -19.56
C VAL A 317 2.03 -11.50 -19.21
N ASP A 318 3.16 -12.12 -18.91
CA ASP A 318 3.18 -13.52 -18.48
C ASP A 318 2.66 -13.65 -17.05
N LEU A 319 2.93 -12.64 -16.22
CA LEU A 319 2.56 -12.56 -14.81
C LEU A 319 1.96 -11.17 -14.47
N LEU A 320 0.77 -11.15 -13.87
CA LEU A 320 0.25 -9.99 -13.16
C LEU A 320 0.50 -10.14 -11.65
N ALA A 321 1.53 -9.46 -11.15
CA ALA A 321 1.84 -9.42 -9.73
C ALA A 321 0.93 -8.41 -9.01
N ILE A 322 0.08 -8.89 -8.10
CA ILE A 322 -0.80 -8.05 -7.28
C ILE A 322 -0.12 -7.81 -5.93
N CYS A 323 0.16 -6.55 -5.61
CA CYS A 323 0.76 -6.13 -4.34
C CYS A 323 -0.31 -5.55 -3.42
N PRO A 324 -0.70 -6.23 -2.32
CA PRO A 324 -1.56 -5.62 -1.31
C PRO A 324 -0.98 -4.32 -0.75
N HIS A 325 -1.85 -3.44 -0.27
CA HIS A 325 -1.39 -2.27 0.47
C HIS A 325 -0.80 -2.71 1.82
N PRO A 326 0.40 -2.25 2.25
CA PRO A 326 1.06 -2.75 3.47
C PRO A 326 0.25 -2.55 4.77
N ALA A 327 -0.61 -1.52 4.82
CA ALA A 327 -1.49 -1.26 5.96
C ALA A 327 -2.85 -1.95 5.86
N GLN A 328 -3.19 -2.55 4.71
CA GLN A 328 -4.44 -3.29 4.51
C GLN A 328 -4.22 -4.74 4.96
N LYS A 329 -4.79 -5.09 6.12
CA LYS A 329 -4.68 -6.45 6.67
C LYS A 329 -5.55 -7.45 5.90
N ASP A 330 -6.75 -7.03 5.51
CA ASP A 330 -7.67 -7.89 4.77
C ASP A 330 -7.49 -7.71 3.25
N THR A 331 -7.01 -8.76 2.60
CA THR A 331 -6.76 -8.80 1.15
C THR A 331 -7.98 -9.28 0.35
N SER A 332 -9.11 -9.54 1.01
CA SER A 332 -10.33 -10.10 0.39
C SER A 332 -10.83 -9.31 -0.82
N LEU A 333 -10.67 -7.98 -0.83
CA LEU A 333 -11.05 -7.12 -1.95
C LEU A 333 -10.28 -7.40 -3.25
N LEU A 334 -9.11 -8.03 -3.16
CA LEU A 334 -8.28 -8.42 -4.31
C LEU A 334 -8.63 -9.82 -4.84
N HIS A 335 -9.40 -10.62 -4.08
CA HIS A 335 -9.68 -12.01 -4.43
C HIS A 335 -10.47 -12.14 -5.74
N ALA A 336 -11.37 -11.19 -6.02
CA ALA A 336 -12.12 -11.15 -7.26
C ALA A 336 -11.22 -11.06 -8.51
N LEU A 337 -10.05 -10.43 -8.39
CA LEU A 337 -9.06 -10.39 -9.48
C LEU A 337 -8.44 -11.78 -9.69
N LEU A 338 -8.01 -12.44 -8.62
CA LEU A 338 -7.39 -13.78 -8.68
C LEU A 338 -8.36 -14.82 -9.23
N ASP A 339 -9.64 -14.71 -8.91
CA ASP A 339 -10.68 -15.64 -9.39
C ASP A 339 -10.94 -15.49 -10.91
N ARG A 340 -10.62 -14.32 -11.49
CA ARG A 340 -10.97 -13.97 -12.87
C ARG A 340 -9.78 -13.85 -13.80
N ILE A 341 -8.57 -13.75 -13.27
CA ILE A 341 -7.33 -13.49 -14.02
C ILE A 341 -6.34 -14.65 -13.77
N PRO A 342 -6.25 -15.63 -14.69
CA PRO A 342 -5.50 -16.87 -14.47
C PRO A 342 -4.00 -16.70 -14.20
N ASN A 343 -3.41 -15.62 -14.71
CA ASN A 343 -2.00 -15.30 -14.54
C ASN A 343 -1.74 -14.22 -13.49
N ALA A 344 -2.70 -13.95 -12.60
CA ALA A 344 -2.54 -13.06 -11.47
C ALA A 344 -2.14 -13.82 -10.19
N THR A 345 -1.30 -13.20 -9.35
CA THR A 345 -0.95 -13.76 -8.04
C THR A 345 -0.70 -12.66 -7.02
N LEU A 346 -1.02 -12.91 -5.75
CA LEU A 346 -0.64 -12.00 -4.66
C LEU A 346 0.82 -12.19 -4.28
N ILE A 347 1.55 -11.07 -4.17
CA ILE A 347 2.96 -11.07 -3.76
C ILE A 347 3.19 -10.22 -2.52
N SER A 348 4.08 -10.68 -1.64
CA SER A 348 4.47 -9.98 -0.41
C SER A 348 5.89 -9.44 -0.55
N ARG A 349 6.01 -8.31 -1.27
CA ARG A 349 7.30 -7.70 -1.61
C ARG A 349 7.25 -6.19 -1.44
N ASN A 350 8.41 -5.62 -1.12
CA ASN A 350 8.58 -4.18 -1.13
C ASN A 350 8.30 -3.67 -2.55
N THR A 351 7.36 -2.74 -2.68
CA THR A 351 6.91 -2.20 -3.96
C THR A 351 8.07 -1.65 -4.80
N TYR A 352 9.04 -0.98 -4.18
CA TYR A 352 10.17 -0.40 -4.92
C TYR A 352 11.10 -1.45 -5.51
N ASN A 353 11.22 -2.64 -4.91
CA ASN A 353 11.98 -3.75 -5.51
C ASN A 353 11.38 -4.12 -6.88
N LEU A 354 10.04 -4.14 -6.96
CA LEU A 354 9.31 -4.48 -8.17
C LEU A 354 9.40 -3.36 -9.20
N LEU A 355 9.24 -2.11 -8.76
CA LEU A 355 9.36 -0.93 -9.63
C LEU A 355 10.75 -0.78 -10.24
N CYS A 356 11.79 -1.31 -9.59
CA CYS A 356 13.15 -1.31 -10.11
C CYS A 356 13.50 -2.52 -11.00
N ALA A 357 12.58 -3.47 -11.19
CA ALA A 357 12.85 -4.67 -11.97
C ALA A 357 12.97 -4.37 -13.47
N GLU A 358 13.92 -5.01 -14.14
CA GLU A 358 14.23 -4.81 -15.56
C GLU A 358 13.18 -5.41 -16.50
N ASN A 359 12.43 -6.42 -16.05
CA ASN A 359 11.37 -7.07 -16.82
C ASN A 359 9.95 -6.56 -16.48
N LEU A 360 9.87 -5.40 -15.82
CA LEU A 360 8.61 -4.73 -15.53
C LEU A 360 8.04 -4.10 -16.81
N ALA A 361 6.93 -4.66 -17.29
CA ALA A 361 6.22 -4.18 -18.47
C ALA A 361 5.35 -2.96 -18.16
N PHE A 362 4.60 -2.99 -17.05
CA PHE A 362 3.75 -1.87 -16.62
C PHE A 362 3.48 -1.88 -15.12
N VAL A 363 3.05 -0.74 -14.59
CA VAL A 363 2.51 -0.60 -13.22
C VAL A 363 1.11 -0.01 -13.31
N GLY A 364 0.15 -0.70 -12.71
CA GLY A 364 -1.26 -0.34 -12.66
C GLY A 364 -1.77 -0.14 -11.23
N ALA A 365 -2.72 0.77 -11.06
CA ALA A 365 -3.50 0.92 -9.83
C ALA A 365 -4.82 1.64 -10.13
N ILE A 366 -5.72 1.72 -9.14
CA ILE A 366 -6.92 2.56 -9.29
C ILE A 366 -6.49 4.02 -9.35
N SER A 367 -5.85 4.50 -8.29
CA SER A 367 -5.44 5.91 -8.10
C SER A 367 -4.25 6.06 -7.16
N SER A 368 -3.52 4.97 -6.89
CA SER A 368 -2.44 4.93 -5.90
C SER A 368 -1.32 5.95 -6.18
N GLY A 369 -0.79 6.56 -5.12
CA GLY A 369 0.37 7.45 -5.20
C GLY A 369 1.62 6.77 -5.79
N VAL A 370 1.70 5.44 -5.70
CA VAL A 370 2.78 4.63 -6.28
C VAL A 370 2.90 4.84 -7.80
N LEU A 371 1.81 5.17 -8.50
CA LEU A 371 1.86 5.47 -9.93
C LEU A 371 2.73 6.69 -10.24
N LYS A 372 2.77 7.69 -9.35
CA LYS A 372 3.66 8.85 -9.49
C LYS A 372 5.11 8.47 -9.22
N GLU A 373 5.35 7.52 -8.32
CA GLU A 373 6.70 7.04 -7.99
C GLU A 373 7.29 6.16 -9.09
N ALA A 374 6.46 5.36 -9.77
CA ALA A 374 6.89 4.45 -10.83
C ALA A 374 7.63 5.16 -11.97
N ALA A 375 7.24 6.41 -12.28
CA ALA A 375 7.89 7.24 -13.29
C ALA A 375 9.37 7.52 -12.97
N TYR A 376 9.72 7.64 -11.68
CA TYR A 376 11.11 7.87 -11.25
C TYR A 376 11.95 6.59 -11.28
N LEU A 377 11.31 5.42 -11.13
CA LEU A 377 12.00 4.15 -10.92
C LEU A 377 12.20 3.35 -12.22
N GLY A 378 11.88 3.95 -13.37
CA GLY A 378 12.20 3.41 -14.69
C GLY A 378 11.06 2.66 -15.36
N CYS A 379 9.84 2.72 -14.83
CA CYS A 379 8.66 2.19 -15.49
C CYS A 379 8.12 3.21 -16.50
N ASN A 380 8.04 2.82 -17.78
CA ASN A 380 7.58 3.70 -18.86
C ASN A 380 6.08 3.55 -19.18
N ASP A 381 5.42 2.50 -18.69
CA ASP A 381 3.99 2.24 -18.90
C ASP A 381 3.28 2.26 -17.53
N ILE A 382 2.61 3.38 -17.25
CA ILE A 382 1.91 3.64 -15.99
C ILE A 382 0.42 3.72 -16.30
N ARG A 383 -0.37 2.86 -15.66
CA ARG A 383 -1.78 2.66 -15.97
C ARG A 383 -2.67 3.01 -14.78
N GLN A 384 -3.50 4.04 -14.94
CA GLN A 384 -4.43 4.50 -13.91
C GLN A 384 -5.86 4.13 -14.33
N LEU A 385 -6.62 3.45 -13.47
CA LEU A 385 -8.01 3.09 -13.79
C LEU A 385 -8.97 4.26 -13.58
N ALA A 386 -8.73 5.10 -12.58
CA ALA A 386 -9.60 6.21 -12.25
C ALA A 386 -8.84 7.40 -11.65
N VAL A 387 -9.31 8.61 -11.94
CA VAL A 387 -8.88 9.83 -11.23
C VAL A 387 -9.86 10.08 -10.10
N ASP A 388 -9.37 10.16 -8.88
CA ASP A 388 -10.17 10.37 -7.68
C ASP A 388 -10.71 11.81 -7.58
N ASP A 389 -11.90 11.97 -6.99
CA ASP A 389 -12.66 13.23 -6.99
C ASP A 389 -11.87 14.41 -6.42
N ARG A 390 -11.02 14.14 -5.43
CA ARG A 390 -10.16 15.15 -4.80
C ARG A 390 -9.10 15.73 -5.74
N ASN A 391 -8.85 15.12 -6.89
CA ASN A 391 -7.88 15.59 -7.90
C ASN A 391 -8.55 16.03 -9.21
N ILE A 392 -9.88 16.00 -9.31
CA ILE A 392 -10.61 16.50 -10.48
C ILE A 392 -10.79 18.01 -10.38
N ALA A 393 -10.20 18.77 -11.32
CA ALA A 393 -10.24 20.24 -11.30
C ALA A 393 -11.67 20.82 -11.25
N SER A 394 -12.65 20.21 -11.93
CA SER A 394 -14.04 20.67 -11.92
C SER A 394 -14.78 20.40 -10.60
N ARG A 395 -14.21 19.60 -9.69
CA ARG A 395 -14.74 19.35 -8.35
C ARG A 395 -14.09 20.25 -7.30
N LEU A 396 -12.98 20.91 -7.62
CA LEU A 396 -12.26 21.80 -6.71
C LEU A 396 -12.66 23.26 -6.92
N PRO A 397 -12.36 24.16 -5.97
CA PRO A 397 -12.41 25.60 -6.22
C PRO A 397 -11.61 25.97 -7.49
N ALA A 398 -12.13 26.89 -8.30
CA ALA A 398 -11.52 27.23 -9.58
C ALA A 398 -10.08 27.78 -9.47
N THR A 399 -9.75 28.39 -8.33
CA THR A 399 -8.42 28.93 -8.01
C THR A 399 -7.53 27.94 -7.26
N CYS A 400 -8.01 26.71 -7.00
CA CYS A 400 -7.24 25.70 -6.31
C CYS A 400 -5.98 25.33 -7.09
N SER A 401 -4.83 25.45 -6.44
CA SER A 401 -3.54 25.07 -7.01
C SER A 401 -3.43 23.54 -7.15
N PRO A 402 -2.54 23.04 -8.02
CA PRO A 402 -2.08 21.66 -7.90
C PRO A 402 -1.37 21.45 -6.55
N TRP A 403 -1.10 20.19 -6.23
CA TRP A 403 -0.22 19.83 -5.11
C TRP A 403 1.22 20.30 -5.38
N ILE A 404 1.81 20.97 -4.38
CA ILE A 404 3.17 21.50 -4.40
C ILE A 404 3.95 20.77 -3.31
N PRO A 405 5.00 19.99 -3.64
CA PRO A 405 5.88 19.42 -2.62
C PRO A 405 6.68 20.54 -1.98
N VAL A 406 6.54 20.74 -0.67
CA VAL A 406 7.16 21.86 0.04
C VAL A 406 8.11 21.40 1.13
N ARG A 407 9.16 22.19 1.35
CA ARG A 407 10.06 22.00 2.48
C ARG A 407 9.37 22.36 3.80
N LEU A 408 9.88 21.82 4.90
CA LEU A 408 9.30 21.98 6.24
C LEU A 408 9.33 23.42 6.76
N GLU A 409 10.18 24.28 6.19
CA GLU A 409 10.20 25.72 6.48
C GLU A 409 8.84 26.40 6.32
N VAL A 410 7.90 25.80 5.58
CA VAL A 410 6.52 26.28 5.44
C VAL A 410 5.81 26.48 6.78
N ALA A 411 6.16 25.70 7.81
CA ALA A 411 5.61 25.86 9.16
C ALA A 411 6.35 26.89 10.03
N SER A 412 7.39 27.54 9.51
CA SER A 412 8.13 28.55 10.25
C SER A 412 7.34 29.85 10.40
N ARG A 413 7.63 30.61 11.46
CA ARG A 413 7.06 31.96 11.66
C ARG A 413 7.29 32.88 10.47
N GLY A 414 8.46 32.80 9.85
CA GLY A 414 8.82 33.64 8.70
C GLY A 414 7.97 33.32 7.47
N SER A 415 7.76 32.03 7.20
CA SER A 415 6.92 31.59 6.09
C SER A 415 5.45 31.95 6.32
N LEU A 416 4.89 31.73 7.51
CA LEU A 416 3.50 32.13 7.79
C LEU A 416 3.28 33.65 7.66
N ASP A 417 4.23 34.48 8.11
CA ASP A 417 4.19 35.93 7.90
C ASP A 417 4.25 36.30 6.41
N ALA A 418 5.11 35.62 5.63
CA ALA A 418 5.20 35.81 4.18
C ALA A 418 3.89 35.45 3.47
N LEU A 419 3.25 34.33 3.84
CA LEU A 419 1.94 33.92 3.31
C LEU A 419 0.88 35.01 3.52
N SER A 420 0.81 35.57 4.73
CA SER A 420 -0.16 36.65 5.05
C SER A 420 0.12 37.94 4.28
N LYS A 421 1.40 38.31 4.09
CA LYS A 421 1.80 39.50 3.33
C LYS A 421 1.55 39.35 1.83
N ALA A 422 1.88 38.19 1.27
CA ALA A 422 1.67 37.89 -0.14
C ALA A 422 0.17 37.96 -0.51
N ARG A 423 -0.71 37.47 0.36
CA ARG A 423 -2.18 37.60 0.20
C ARG A 423 -2.67 39.05 0.13
N GLN A 424 -1.99 39.97 0.81
CA GLN A 424 -2.31 41.41 0.78
C GLN A 424 -1.74 42.13 -0.46
N GLY A 425 -1.07 41.42 -1.37
CA GLY A 425 -0.34 42.04 -2.48
C GLY A 425 0.89 42.82 -2.05
N SER A 426 1.37 42.62 -0.81
CA SER A 426 2.61 43.23 -0.36
C SER A 426 3.79 42.49 -0.97
N PRO A 427 4.76 43.18 -1.61
CA PRO A 427 5.95 42.52 -2.14
C PRO A 427 6.72 41.90 -0.97
N VAL A 428 6.83 40.57 -0.98
CA VAL A 428 7.71 39.85 -0.07
C VAL A 428 9.06 39.73 -0.78
N PRO A 429 10.14 40.36 -0.28
CA PRO A 429 11.45 40.18 -0.87
C PRO A 429 11.84 38.70 -0.79
N PRO A 430 12.49 38.15 -1.83
CA PRO A 430 12.90 36.75 -1.82
C PRO A 430 13.77 36.46 -0.60
N ALA A 431 13.55 35.32 0.02
CA ALA A 431 14.37 34.89 1.14
C ALA A 431 15.84 34.85 0.69
N PRO A 432 16.78 35.36 1.50
CA PRO A 432 18.20 35.32 1.14
C PRO A 432 18.65 33.87 0.94
N ALA A 433 19.37 33.62 -0.14
CA ALA A 433 19.92 32.31 -0.47
C ALA A 433 20.83 31.81 0.67
N GLY A 434 20.72 30.53 1.01
CA GLY A 434 21.61 29.89 1.99
C GLY A 434 21.21 30.05 3.46
N ARG A 435 19.95 30.39 3.78
CA ARG A 435 19.47 30.22 5.16
C ARG A 435 19.58 28.74 5.57
N PRO A 436 20.17 28.41 6.73
CA PRO A 436 20.14 27.05 7.24
C PRO A 436 18.70 26.60 7.41
N ALA A 437 18.45 25.32 7.12
CA ALA A 437 17.14 24.71 7.29
C ALA A 437 16.67 24.94 8.73
N ALA A 438 15.42 25.40 8.90
CA ALA A 438 14.87 25.66 10.22
C ALA A 438 14.50 24.35 10.94
N PHE A 439 14.39 23.26 10.18
CA PHE A 439 13.98 21.95 10.63
C PHE A 439 14.97 20.91 10.09
N PRO A 440 15.35 19.89 10.89
CA PRO A 440 15.99 18.68 10.39
C PRO A 440 15.20 18.02 9.25
N ASP A 441 15.91 17.51 8.24
CA ASP A 441 15.31 16.84 7.07
C ASP A 441 14.49 15.60 7.46
N ASP A 442 14.89 14.89 8.52
CA ASP A 442 14.26 13.66 9.03
C ASP A 442 13.14 13.92 10.05
N MET A 443 12.73 15.17 10.23
CA MET A 443 11.75 15.53 11.26
C MET A 443 10.41 14.82 11.06
N LEU A 444 9.89 14.73 9.83
CA LEU A 444 8.61 14.04 9.60
C LEU A 444 8.71 12.56 9.91
N ASN A 445 9.81 11.89 9.56
CA ASN A 445 10.04 10.49 9.93
C ASN A 445 9.97 10.31 11.46
N THR A 446 10.54 11.25 12.21
CA THR A 446 10.50 11.23 13.69
C THR A 446 9.08 11.45 14.22
N ILE A 447 8.34 12.40 13.65
CA ILE A 447 6.98 12.74 14.10
C ILE A 447 5.99 11.61 13.84
N PHE A 448 6.02 11.02 12.64
CA PHE A 448 5.10 9.94 12.28
C PHE A 448 5.55 8.57 12.79
N GLY A 449 6.76 8.46 13.33
CA GLY A 449 7.27 7.27 14.01
C GLY A 449 7.49 6.06 13.09
N TYR A 450 7.41 6.23 11.77
CA TYR A 450 7.61 5.16 10.79
C TYR A 450 8.15 5.70 9.47
N ARG A 451 8.95 4.89 8.78
CA ARG A 451 9.47 5.19 7.42
C ARG A 451 8.57 4.54 6.38
N TRP A 452 7.80 5.34 5.65
CA TRP A 452 6.78 4.82 4.73
C TRP A 452 7.33 4.31 3.38
N GLY A 453 8.60 4.60 3.06
CA GLY A 453 9.16 4.31 1.74
C GLY A 453 10.44 3.50 1.75
N PHE A 454 11.59 4.16 1.90
CA PHE A 454 12.87 3.46 1.80
C PHE A 454 13.24 2.71 3.08
N ASP A 455 13.23 1.38 2.99
CA ASP A 455 13.84 0.50 3.98
C ASP A 455 15.26 0.10 3.50
N PRO A 456 16.33 0.63 4.12
CA PRO A 456 17.70 0.28 3.76
C PRO A 456 18.05 -1.19 4.05
N SER A 457 17.21 -1.90 4.81
CA SER A 457 17.36 -3.33 5.11
C SER A 457 16.64 -4.24 4.11
N ALA A 458 15.94 -3.69 3.11
CA ALA A 458 15.24 -4.48 2.10
C ALA A 458 16.23 -5.34 1.28
N ASN A 459 16.04 -6.66 1.32
CA ASN A 459 16.92 -7.64 0.66
C ASN A 459 16.71 -7.75 -0.87
N GLY A 460 15.86 -6.90 -1.46
CA GLY A 460 15.50 -6.93 -2.88
C GLY A 460 14.67 -8.14 -3.32
N LEU A 461 14.69 -8.47 -4.61
CA LEU A 461 13.97 -9.62 -5.19
C LEU A 461 14.73 -10.93 -4.92
N PRO A 462 14.04 -11.97 -4.40
CA PRO A 462 14.64 -13.28 -4.17
C PRO A 462 14.86 -14.03 -5.49
N GLU A 463 15.64 -15.10 -5.41
CA GLU A 463 15.65 -16.12 -6.45
C GLU A 463 14.42 -17.03 -6.28
N LEU A 464 13.57 -17.10 -7.31
CA LEU A 464 12.47 -18.06 -7.31
C LEU A 464 13.00 -19.47 -7.55
N PRO A 465 12.47 -20.48 -6.84
CA PRO A 465 12.89 -21.86 -7.04
C PRO A 465 12.38 -22.39 -8.38
N THR A 466 13.14 -23.34 -8.92
CA THR A 466 12.79 -24.03 -10.16
C THR A 466 12.50 -25.50 -9.88
N LEU A 467 11.45 -26.04 -10.49
CA LEU A 467 11.02 -27.43 -10.39
C LEU A 467 11.34 -28.16 -11.71
N ALA A 468 12.16 -29.19 -11.62
CA ALA A 468 12.54 -30.03 -12.74
C ALA A 468 11.60 -31.24 -12.91
N PRO A 469 11.41 -31.75 -14.14
CA PRO A 469 10.77 -33.05 -14.35
C PRO A 469 11.45 -34.17 -13.56
N GLY A 470 10.66 -34.98 -12.86
CA GLY A 470 11.12 -36.07 -11.99
C GLY A 470 11.65 -35.62 -10.63
N ALA A 471 11.77 -34.31 -10.37
CA ALA A 471 12.25 -33.78 -9.10
C ALA A 471 11.12 -33.48 -8.10
N SER A 472 11.51 -33.31 -6.84
CA SER A 472 10.65 -32.81 -5.76
C SER A 472 11.21 -31.49 -5.23
N LEU A 473 10.35 -30.48 -5.13
CA LEU A 473 10.68 -29.18 -4.55
C LEU A 473 10.08 -29.08 -3.15
N SER A 474 10.93 -29.27 -2.13
CA SER A 474 10.55 -29.04 -0.74
C SER A 474 10.42 -27.54 -0.45
N ILE A 475 9.36 -27.16 0.27
CA ILE A 475 9.13 -25.78 0.73
C ILE A 475 9.36 -25.61 2.24
N ALA A 476 10.03 -26.58 2.85
CA ALA A 476 10.51 -26.49 4.22
C ALA A 476 11.57 -25.38 4.38
N ALA A 477 11.77 -24.92 5.62
CA ALA A 477 12.88 -24.05 5.99
C ALA A 477 14.21 -24.59 5.45
N ASP A 478 15.07 -23.68 5.02
CA ASP A 478 16.40 -23.96 4.45
C ASP A 478 16.41 -24.77 3.14
N ALA A 479 15.25 -25.17 2.61
CA ALA A 479 15.13 -25.75 1.28
C ALA A 479 14.96 -24.67 0.20
N PRO A 480 15.35 -24.92 -1.07
CA PRO A 480 15.18 -23.95 -2.15
C PRO A 480 13.73 -23.45 -2.31
N GLY A 481 12.74 -24.31 -2.06
CA GLY A 481 11.32 -23.98 -2.21
C GLY A 481 10.78 -23.00 -1.17
N ALA A 482 11.48 -22.77 -0.04
CA ALA A 482 11.09 -21.78 0.97
C ALA A 482 10.95 -20.38 0.36
N ALA A 483 11.75 -20.06 -0.66
CA ALA A 483 11.71 -18.79 -1.36
C ALA A 483 10.37 -18.51 -2.06
N SER A 484 9.62 -19.55 -2.46
CA SER A 484 8.27 -19.38 -3.03
C SER A 484 7.29 -18.80 -2.02
N ALA A 485 7.30 -19.32 -0.79
CA ALA A 485 6.44 -18.84 0.28
C ALA A 485 6.85 -17.44 0.73
N ALA A 486 8.14 -17.15 0.74
CA ALA A 486 8.62 -15.81 1.01
C ALA A 486 8.20 -14.82 -0.09
N PHE A 487 8.20 -15.24 -1.36
CA PHE A 487 7.89 -14.39 -2.52
C PHE A 487 6.43 -14.01 -2.61
N ALA A 488 5.56 -15.00 -2.47
CA ALA A 488 4.14 -14.83 -2.61
C ALA A 488 3.47 -14.55 -1.25
N HIS A 489 2.15 -14.43 -1.24
CA HIS A 489 1.39 -13.91 -0.09
C HIS A 489 0.64 -15.02 0.69
N GLY A 490 0.30 -14.76 1.95
CA GLY A 490 -0.64 -15.58 2.72
C GLY A 490 -0.06 -16.83 3.38
N TRP A 491 1.26 -16.93 3.52
CA TRP A 491 1.95 -18.03 4.21
C TRP A 491 2.67 -17.56 5.47
N HIS A 492 2.75 -18.42 6.48
CA HIS A 492 3.64 -18.22 7.63
C HIS A 492 5.11 -18.39 7.21
N ALA A 493 6.04 -18.10 8.12
CA ALA A 493 7.44 -18.44 7.91
C ALA A 493 7.59 -19.97 7.71
N PRO A 494 8.39 -20.42 6.71
CA PRO A 494 8.69 -21.83 6.54
C PRO A 494 9.31 -22.47 7.80
N GLU A 495 8.93 -23.72 8.06
CA GLU A 495 9.38 -24.56 9.17
C GLU A 495 10.12 -25.79 8.63
N PRO A 496 10.90 -26.55 9.44
CA PRO A 496 11.69 -27.68 8.95
C PRO A 496 10.91 -28.76 8.21
N TRP A 497 9.60 -28.85 8.41
CA TRP A 497 8.75 -29.81 7.71
C TRP A 497 8.08 -29.22 6.45
N GLY A 498 7.83 -27.91 6.38
CA GLY A 498 6.99 -27.28 5.35
C GLY A 498 6.52 -25.87 5.75
N VAL A 499 5.38 -25.42 5.24
CA VAL A 499 4.84 -24.08 5.54
C VAL A 499 3.32 -24.11 5.70
N TRP A 500 2.82 -23.34 6.66
CA TRP A 500 1.39 -23.19 6.94
C TRP A 500 0.79 -21.99 6.20
N SER A 501 -0.41 -22.15 5.67
CA SER A 501 -1.23 -21.01 5.23
C SER A 501 -1.54 -20.10 6.42
N ALA A 502 -1.28 -18.80 6.30
CA ALA A 502 -1.58 -17.79 7.31
C ALA A 502 -2.91 -17.06 7.07
N GLU A 503 -3.38 -17.05 5.83
CA GLU A 503 -4.59 -16.37 5.41
C GLU A 503 -5.56 -17.34 4.70
N PRO A 504 -6.86 -16.99 4.59
CA PRO A 504 -7.83 -17.79 3.84
C PRO A 504 -7.44 -18.03 2.37
N ARG A 505 -6.58 -17.17 1.82
CA ARG A 505 -6.01 -17.34 0.48
C ARG A 505 -4.49 -17.18 0.55
N ALA A 506 -3.78 -18.21 0.12
CA ALA A 506 -2.32 -18.23 0.10
C ALA A 506 -1.82 -18.53 -1.31
N CYS A 507 -0.82 -17.80 -1.80
CA CYS A 507 -0.31 -17.90 -3.16
C CYS A 507 1.15 -18.37 -3.16
N LEU A 508 1.59 -19.16 -4.14
CA LEU A 508 2.99 -19.52 -4.38
C LEU A 508 3.33 -19.28 -5.85
N ALA A 509 4.59 -18.95 -6.12
CA ALA A 509 5.16 -18.91 -7.46
C ALA A 509 6.35 -19.88 -7.56
N VAL A 510 6.36 -20.71 -8.60
CA VAL A 510 7.42 -21.69 -8.87
C VAL A 510 7.75 -21.66 -10.35
N LEU A 511 9.04 -21.67 -10.70
CA LEU A 511 9.49 -21.76 -12.09
C LEU A 511 9.60 -23.22 -12.52
N LEU A 512 9.47 -23.50 -13.81
CA LEU A 512 9.76 -24.82 -14.38
C LEU A 512 11.10 -24.82 -15.11
N GLU A 513 11.87 -25.90 -14.97
CA GLU A 513 13.07 -26.14 -15.80
C GLU A 513 12.68 -26.37 -17.26
N ASP A 514 13.66 -26.62 -18.12
CA ASP A 514 13.41 -26.87 -19.53
C ASP A 514 12.56 -28.14 -19.68
N LEU A 515 11.46 -28.02 -20.44
CA LEU A 515 10.50 -29.08 -20.66
C LEU A 515 10.65 -29.64 -22.07
N GLU A 516 10.41 -30.94 -22.24
CA GLU A 516 10.46 -31.60 -23.52
C GLU A 516 9.22 -31.23 -24.36
N PRO A 517 9.40 -30.73 -25.60
CA PRO A 517 8.28 -30.39 -26.47
C PRO A 517 7.40 -31.61 -26.74
N GLY A 518 6.08 -31.42 -26.67
CA GLY A 518 5.09 -32.47 -26.98
C GLY A 518 4.88 -33.52 -25.88
N VAL A 519 5.58 -33.44 -24.75
CA VAL A 519 5.37 -34.32 -23.59
C VAL A 519 4.35 -33.69 -22.65
N GLY A 520 3.38 -34.49 -22.18
CA GLY A 520 2.45 -34.08 -21.14
C GLY A 520 3.11 -34.13 -19.77
N TYR A 521 2.75 -33.20 -18.88
CA TYR A 521 3.27 -33.16 -17.52
C TYR A 521 2.16 -33.06 -16.49
N GLU A 522 2.40 -33.69 -15.35
CA GLU A 522 1.52 -33.67 -14.19
C GLU A 522 2.24 -33.08 -12.99
N LEU A 523 1.61 -32.08 -12.39
CA LEU A 523 2.03 -31.49 -11.13
C LEU A 523 1.27 -32.17 -9.99
N SER A 524 1.99 -32.65 -8.97
CA SER A 524 1.40 -33.05 -7.70
C SER A 524 1.84 -32.12 -6.58
N LEU A 525 0.90 -31.73 -5.72
CA LEU A 525 1.11 -30.93 -4.52
C LEU A 525 0.81 -31.78 -3.29
N TYR A 526 1.72 -31.78 -2.31
CA TYR A 526 1.60 -32.59 -1.09
C TYR A 526 1.55 -31.70 0.14
N GLY A 527 0.53 -31.94 0.97
CA GLY A 527 0.33 -31.18 2.19
C GLY A 527 -0.57 -31.92 3.19
N HIS A 528 -0.94 -31.24 4.27
CA HIS A 528 -1.88 -31.77 5.25
C HIS A 528 -2.73 -30.65 5.84
N PRO A 529 -4.03 -30.88 6.10
CA PRO A 529 -4.83 -29.94 6.86
C PRO A 529 -4.42 -29.98 8.34
N TRP A 530 -4.51 -28.85 9.03
CA TRP A 530 -4.48 -28.84 10.49
C TRP A 530 -5.88 -29.13 11.04
N VAL A 531 -6.05 -30.29 11.69
CA VAL A 531 -7.33 -30.73 12.24
C VAL A 531 -7.16 -31.15 13.70
N PRO A 532 -7.53 -30.28 14.65
CA PRO A 532 -7.59 -30.64 16.07
C PRO A 532 -8.58 -31.78 16.32
N ALA A 533 -8.34 -32.57 17.37
CA ALA A 533 -9.24 -33.66 17.75
C ALA A 533 -10.67 -33.12 17.99
N GLY A 534 -11.65 -33.71 17.29
CA GLY A 534 -13.06 -33.32 17.39
C GLY A 534 -13.46 -32.07 16.58
N ALA A 535 -12.53 -31.44 15.86
CA ALA A 535 -12.84 -30.32 14.97
C ALA A 535 -13.22 -30.82 13.55
N THR A 536 -13.97 -29.99 12.82
CA THR A 536 -14.21 -30.23 11.39
C THR A 536 -12.96 -29.83 10.59
N PRO A 537 -12.48 -30.65 9.66
CA PRO A 537 -11.35 -30.29 8.80
C PRO A 537 -11.62 -29.00 8.00
N PRO A 538 -10.60 -28.16 7.77
CA PRO A 538 -10.76 -27.00 6.90
C PRO A 538 -11.08 -27.45 5.46
N ALA A 539 -11.94 -26.71 4.79
CA ALA A 539 -12.19 -26.91 3.36
C ALA A 539 -11.04 -26.30 2.56
N ILE A 540 -10.39 -27.12 1.73
CA ILE A 540 -9.19 -26.76 0.97
C ILE A 540 -9.48 -26.93 -0.52
N ARG A 541 -9.18 -25.88 -1.29
CA ARG A 541 -9.22 -25.89 -2.74
C ARG A 541 -7.88 -25.38 -3.26
N LEU A 542 -7.25 -26.15 -4.15
CA LEU A 542 -5.99 -25.78 -4.79
C LEU A 542 -6.22 -25.47 -6.27
N VAL A 543 -5.70 -24.33 -6.71
CA VAL A 543 -5.79 -23.85 -8.08
C VAL A 543 -4.38 -23.57 -8.60
N VAL A 544 -4.08 -23.99 -9.82
CA VAL A 544 -2.81 -23.73 -10.50
C VAL A 544 -3.10 -23.08 -11.84
N ASN A 545 -2.59 -21.85 -12.05
CA ASN A 545 -2.83 -21.05 -13.25
C ASN A 545 -4.32 -20.97 -13.63
N GLY A 546 -5.20 -20.77 -12.64
CA GLY A 546 -6.65 -20.71 -12.82
C GLY A 546 -7.37 -22.06 -12.95
N ARG A 547 -6.67 -23.19 -12.91
CA ARG A 547 -7.25 -24.54 -13.02
C ARG A 547 -7.25 -25.27 -11.68
N GLU A 548 -8.38 -25.82 -11.30
CA GLU A 548 -8.54 -26.53 -10.02
C GLU A 548 -7.87 -27.91 -10.07
N CYS A 549 -7.11 -28.23 -9.02
CA CYS A 549 -6.46 -29.52 -8.86
C CYS A 549 -7.45 -30.57 -8.35
N GLN A 550 -7.25 -31.82 -8.75
CA GLN A 550 -8.05 -32.94 -8.26
C GLN A 550 -7.39 -33.55 -7.01
N LEU A 551 -8.15 -33.73 -5.94
CA LEU A 551 -7.69 -34.50 -4.78
C LEU A 551 -7.64 -35.98 -5.15
N ARG A 552 -6.44 -36.57 -5.14
CA ARG A 552 -6.22 -37.98 -5.51
C ARG A 552 -6.24 -38.93 -4.33
N SER A 553 -5.56 -38.55 -3.26
CA SER A 553 -5.43 -39.38 -2.07
C SER A 553 -5.54 -38.53 -0.82
N SER A 554 -6.22 -39.11 0.18
CA SER A 554 -6.23 -38.63 1.55
C SER A 554 -5.82 -39.83 2.40
N GLN A 555 -4.57 -39.80 2.88
CA GLN A 555 -4.03 -40.81 3.79
C GLN A 555 -3.80 -40.17 5.16
N GLU A 556 -3.62 -40.97 6.21
CA GLU A 556 -3.23 -40.46 7.55
C GLU A 556 -1.94 -39.61 7.49
N SER A 557 -1.09 -39.82 6.49
CA SER A 557 0.18 -39.12 6.27
C SER A 557 0.08 -37.83 5.46
N GLY A 558 -1.08 -37.49 4.87
CA GLY A 558 -1.27 -36.27 4.09
C GLY A 558 -2.31 -36.36 2.97
N MET A 559 -2.41 -35.27 2.21
CA MET A 559 -3.26 -35.11 1.03
C MET A 559 -2.38 -34.86 -0.20
N GLU A 560 -2.80 -35.44 -1.32
CA GLU A 560 -2.20 -35.21 -2.63
C GLU A 560 -3.23 -34.62 -3.58
N TRP A 561 -2.88 -33.46 -4.15
CA TRP A 561 -3.63 -32.84 -5.23
C TRP A 561 -2.82 -32.92 -6.52
N ALA A 562 -3.45 -33.27 -7.62
CA ALA A 562 -2.78 -33.39 -8.91
C ALA A 562 -3.49 -32.59 -10.01
N LEU A 563 -2.71 -32.11 -10.97
CA LEU A 563 -3.20 -31.41 -12.15
C LEU A 563 -2.30 -31.72 -13.36
N GLN A 564 -2.93 -32.09 -14.48
CA GLN A 564 -2.25 -32.14 -15.78
C GLN A 564 -2.08 -30.72 -16.33
N LEU A 565 -0.84 -30.31 -16.55
CA LEU A 565 -0.49 -28.99 -17.03
C LEU A 565 -0.84 -28.85 -18.52
N ASP A 566 -1.44 -27.71 -18.89
CA ASP A 566 -1.74 -27.38 -20.29
C ASP A 566 -0.53 -26.77 -21.00
N ALA A 567 -0.64 -26.69 -22.33
CA ALA A 567 0.41 -26.15 -23.19
C ALA A 567 0.78 -24.69 -22.86
N ASP A 568 -0.17 -23.87 -22.40
CA ASP A 568 0.10 -22.47 -22.01
C ASP A 568 0.97 -22.41 -20.76
N THR A 569 0.61 -23.18 -19.73
CA THR A 569 1.41 -23.30 -18.49
C THR A 569 2.81 -23.84 -18.77
N LEU A 570 2.92 -24.86 -19.63
CA LEU A 570 4.20 -25.43 -20.03
C LEU A 570 5.03 -24.45 -20.86
N GLY A 571 4.39 -23.63 -21.70
CA GLY A 571 5.06 -22.60 -22.50
C GLY A 571 5.61 -21.47 -21.65
N ARG A 572 4.84 -20.97 -20.68
CA ARG A 572 5.27 -19.90 -19.76
C ARG A 572 6.28 -20.34 -18.72
N ARG A 573 6.28 -21.64 -18.37
CA ARG A 573 7.18 -22.23 -17.37
C ARG A 573 7.11 -21.55 -16.01
N LEU A 574 5.90 -21.11 -15.65
CA LEU A 574 5.58 -20.46 -14.41
C LEU A 574 4.31 -21.10 -13.84
N LEU A 575 4.42 -21.60 -12.60
CA LEU A 575 3.32 -22.12 -11.82
C LEU A 575 2.92 -21.06 -10.79
N LEU A 576 1.68 -20.61 -10.88
CA LEU A 576 1.00 -19.78 -9.90
C LEU A 576 0.00 -20.66 -9.16
N ILE A 577 0.27 -20.90 -7.89
CA ILE A 577 -0.47 -21.86 -7.08
C ILE A 577 -1.24 -21.07 -6.04
N THR A 578 -2.55 -21.22 -5.99
CA THR A 578 -3.41 -20.58 -5.00
C THR A 578 -4.08 -21.65 -4.15
N ALA A 579 -3.95 -21.52 -2.83
CA ALA A 579 -4.66 -22.31 -1.85
C ALA A 579 -5.78 -21.47 -1.22
N ASP A 580 -7.03 -21.88 -1.48
CA ASP A 580 -8.22 -21.37 -0.80
C ASP A 580 -8.51 -22.26 0.40
N VAL A 581 -8.39 -21.70 1.60
CA VAL A 581 -8.58 -22.40 2.88
C VAL A 581 -9.70 -21.74 3.66
N ARG A 582 -10.79 -22.49 3.93
CA ARG A 582 -11.90 -22.04 4.77
C ARG A 582 -11.97 -22.88 6.04
N GLY A 583 -12.19 -22.21 7.17
CA GLY A 583 -12.25 -22.86 8.48
C GLY A 583 -10.88 -23.16 9.09
N ALA A 584 -9.85 -22.38 8.75
CA ALA A 584 -8.59 -22.40 9.48
C ALA A 584 -8.85 -22.06 10.96
N LEU A 585 -8.12 -22.72 11.85
CA LEU A 585 -8.31 -22.61 13.31
C LEU A 585 -6.99 -22.19 13.96
N ARG A 586 -7.05 -21.60 15.16
CA ARG A 586 -5.84 -21.27 15.95
C ARG A 586 -5.64 -22.30 17.06
N PRO A 587 -4.42 -22.80 17.31
CA PRO A 587 -4.13 -23.71 18.44
C PRO A 587 -4.62 -23.21 19.80
N CYS A 588 -4.55 -21.89 20.04
CA CYS A 588 -5.02 -21.29 21.28
C CYS A 588 -6.56 -21.39 21.46
N ASP A 589 -7.32 -21.42 20.37
CA ASP A 589 -8.80 -21.43 20.41
C ASP A 589 -9.38 -22.83 20.67
N VAL A 590 -8.57 -23.88 20.43
CA VAL A 590 -8.99 -25.29 20.53
C VAL A 590 -8.28 -26.04 21.66
N GLY A 591 -7.60 -25.32 22.55
CA GLY A 591 -6.94 -25.90 23.73
C GLY A 591 -5.64 -26.67 23.46
N GLY A 592 -5.02 -26.48 22.29
CA GLY A 592 -3.76 -27.16 21.93
C GLY A 592 -2.51 -26.46 22.45
N ALA A 593 -2.36 -25.17 22.14
CA ALA A 593 -1.21 -24.37 22.54
C ALA A 593 -1.68 -22.93 22.86
N PRO A 594 -1.82 -22.54 24.15
CA PRO A 594 -2.49 -21.31 24.55
C PRO A 594 -1.79 -20.02 24.06
N ASN A 595 -0.50 -20.12 23.73
CA ASN A 595 0.30 -18.97 23.27
C ASN A 595 0.46 -18.92 21.74
N ASP A 596 0.02 -19.94 21.00
CA ASP A 596 0.14 -19.95 19.54
C ASP A 596 -1.15 -19.38 18.93
N THR A 597 -1.05 -18.12 18.52
CA THR A 597 -2.15 -17.33 17.94
C THR A 597 -2.21 -17.43 16.41
N ARG A 598 -1.33 -18.22 15.80
CA ARG A 598 -1.31 -18.42 14.35
C ARG A 598 -2.54 -19.20 13.91
N ALA A 599 -3.17 -18.79 12.82
CA ALA A 599 -4.20 -19.58 12.16
C ALA A 599 -3.53 -20.65 11.29
N PHE A 600 -3.91 -21.91 11.45
CA PHE A 600 -3.44 -23.02 10.62
C PHE A 600 -4.59 -23.60 9.80
N GLY A 601 -4.34 -23.68 8.50
CA GLY A 601 -5.25 -24.22 7.51
C GLY A 601 -4.61 -25.40 6.80
N LEU A 602 -4.00 -25.12 5.65
CA LEU A 602 -3.22 -26.07 4.87
C LEU A 602 -1.73 -25.94 5.22
N GLY A 603 -1.11 -27.06 5.55
CA GLY A 603 0.34 -27.20 5.63
C GLY A 603 0.88 -27.79 4.35
N MET A 604 1.60 -27.01 3.54
CA MET A 604 2.19 -27.46 2.28
C MET A 604 3.63 -27.93 2.50
N ARG A 605 4.02 -29.04 1.88
CA ARG A 605 5.29 -29.73 2.16
C ARG A 605 6.25 -29.73 0.97
N TYR A 606 5.79 -30.21 -0.18
CA TYR A 606 6.59 -30.27 -1.39
C TYR A 606 5.71 -30.39 -2.63
N LEU A 607 6.31 -30.12 -3.79
CA LEU A 607 5.70 -30.26 -5.11
C LEU A 607 6.53 -31.24 -5.94
N THR A 608 5.88 -32.00 -6.82
CA THR A 608 6.57 -32.86 -7.79
C THR A 608 6.03 -32.61 -9.19
N LEU A 609 6.90 -32.79 -10.19
CA LEU A 609 6.53 -32.70 -11.60
C LEU A 609 6.87 -34.03 -12.27
N GLN A 610 5.90 -34.72 -12.85
CA GLN A 610 6.11 -36.00 -13.53
C GLN A 610 5.73 -35.91 -15.00
N LYS A 611 6.45 -36.65 -15.84
CA LYS A 611 6.05 -36.83 -17.25
C LYS A 611 4.87 -37.79 -17.29
N ILE A 612 3.86 -37.43 -18.07
CA ILE A 612 2.74 -38.32 -18.39
C ILE A 612 3.20 -39.14 -19.59
N ALA A 613 3.17 -40.47 -19.47
CA ALA A 613 3.39 -41.34 -20.61
C ALA A 613 2.37 -40.96 -21.71
N PRO A 614 2.77 -40.83 -22.98
CA PRO A 614 1.81 -40.60 -24.04
C PRO A 614 0.74 -41.67 -23.92
N ALA A 615 -0.54 -41.26 -23.89
CA ALA A 615 -1.64 -42.21 -23.95
C ALA A 615 -1.33 -43.11 -25.16
N GLU A 616 -1.21 -44.42 -24.93
CA GLU A 616 -1.03 -45.37 -26.03
C GLU A 616 -2.13 -45.03 -27.03
N ALA A 617 -1.72 -44.59 -28.24
CA ALA A 617 -2.66 -44.20 -29.26
C ALA A 617 -3.66 -45.36 -29.37
N GLU A 618 -4.95 -45.09 -29.12
CA GLU A 618 -5.97 -46.11 -29.32
C GLU A 618 -5.69 -46.70 -30.71
N PRO A 619 -5.51 -48.04 -30.80
CA PRO A 619 -5.13 -48.65 -32.07
C PRO A 619 -6.11 -48.15 -33.11
N GLU A 620 -5.60 -47.45 -34.14
CA GLU A 620 -6.40 -46.98 -35.27
C GLU A 620 -7.33 -48.13 -35.63
N ALA A 621 -8.64 -47.91 -35.44
CA ALA A 621 -9.63 -48.91 -35.78
C ALA A 621 -9.32 -49.36 -37.20
N GLU A 622 -9.01 -50.66 -37.36
CA GLU A 622 -8.71 -51.23 -38.67
C GLU A 622 -9.75 -50.70 -39.66
N PRO A 623 -9.34 -50.12 -40.80
CA PRO A 623 -10.30 -49.55 -41.74
C PRO A 623 -11.34 -50.61 -42.06
N GLU A 624 -12.62 -50.29 -41.81
CA GLU A 624 -13.72 -51.19 -42.13
C GLU A 624 -13.54 -51.67 -43.58
N PRO A 625 -13.59 -52.99 -43.83
CA PRO A 625 -13.37 -53.52 -45.17
C PRO A 625 -14.40 -52.90 -46.12
N GLU A 626 -13.92 -52.31 -47.22
CA GLU A 626 -14.74 -51.70 -48.25
C GLU A 626 -15.90 -52.64 -48.63
N PRO A 627 -17.15 -52.13 -48.73
CA PRO A 627 -18.28 -52.94 -49.14
C PRO A 627 -18.01 -53.49 -50.55
N LYS A 628 -17.98 -54.82 -50.67
CA LYS A 628 -17.83 -55.51 -51.95
C LYS A 628 -18.90 -55.02 -52.93
N PRO A 629 -18.54 -54.67 -54.18
CA PRO A 629 -19.52 -54.27 -55.17
C PRO A 629 -20.44 -55.44 -55.49
N GLU A 630 -21.75 -55.22 -55.38
CA GLU A 630 -22.77 -56.14 -55.87
C GLU A 630 -22.63 -56.31 -57.39
N ALA A 631 -22.46 -57.56 -57.83
CA ALA A 631 -22.40 -57.90 -59.24
C ALA A 631 -23.79 -57.86 -59.88
N VAL A 632 -23.89 -57.17 -61.02
CA VAL A 632 -25.02 -57.22 -61.98
C VAL A 632 -24.77 -58.34 -62.98
#